data_AF-A0A1H2VDG3-F1
#
_entry.id   AF-A0A1H2VDG3-F1
#
_cell.length_a   1.000
_cell.length_b   1.000
_cell.length_c   1.000
_cell.angle_alpha   90.00
_cell.angle_beta   90.00
_cell.angle_gamma   90.00
#
_symmetry.space_group_name_H-M   'P 1'
#
loop_
_entity.id
_entity.type
_entity.pdbx_description
1 polymer ?
#
loop_
_entity_poly.entity_id
_entity_poly.type
_entity_poly.pdbx_seq_one_letter_code
_entity_poly.pdbx_strand_id
1 'polypeptide(L)'
;MVEKEEVTFINVIELPAAEVDAFIVQWRERAMLTTTTPGFRDFRLHRARLSDSRFQLINVAHWDSAEAYQNAIADPAFQAAMRGVPGFVSASPALYDVVVEHEKA
;
A
#
# COMPACT_ATOMS: atom_id res chain seq x y z
N MET A 1 -6.83 4.53 27.87
CA MET A 1 -7.28 4.59 26.47
C MET A 1 -6.01 4.56 25.64
N VAL A 2 -5.80 3.54 24.82
CA VAL A 2 -4.66 3.55 23.90
C VAL A 2 -5.04 4.55 22.82
N GLU A 3 -4.28 5.65 22.70
CA GLU A 3 -4.46 6.58 21.59
C GLU A 3 -4.34 5.80 20.28
N LYS A 4 -5.31 5.99 19.39
CA LYS A 4 -5.22 5.49 18.02
C LYS A 4 -4.21 6.36 17.29
N GLU A 5 -2.94 5.99 17.39
CA GLU A 5 -1.87 6.64 16.65
C GLU A 5 -2.02 6.29 15.17
N GLU A 6 -2.13 7.33 14.35
CA GLU A 6 -2.12 7.20 12.90
C GLU A 6 -0.83 6.53 12.44
N VAL A 7 -0.95 5.52 11.59
CA VAL A 7 0.19 4.77 11.04
C VAL A 7 0.29 4.96 9.54
N THR A 8 1.52 5.05 9.05
CA THR A 8 1.81 5.06 7.62
C THR A 8 2.11 3.64 7.15
N PHE A 9 1.25 3.10 6.31
CA PHE A 9 1.54 1.89 5.55
C PHE A 9 2.43 2.23 4.37
N ILE A 10 3.57 1.55 4.24
CA ILE A 10 4.44 1.64 3.06
C ILE A 10 4.64 0.24 2.50
N ASN A 11 4.41 0.09 1.19
CA ASN A 11 4.73 -1.12 0.46
C ASN A 11 5.55 -0.76 -0.78
N VAL A 12 6.81 -1.20 -0.78
CA VAL A 12 7.69 -1.15 -1.95
C VAL A 12 7.47 -2.40 -2.80
N ILE A 13 7.28 -2.20 -4.10
CA ILE A 13 6.93 -3.26 -5.03
C ILE A 13 8.00 -3.32 -6.13
N GLU A 14 8.63 -4.49 -6.23
CA GLU A 14 9.61 -4.84 -7.26
C GLU A 14 8.89 -5.66 -8.34
N LEU A 15 8.96 -5.19 -9.59
CA LEU A 15 8.44 -5.84 -10.78
C LEU A 15 9.16 -5.26 -12.01
N PRO A 16 9.20 -5.96 -13.16
CA PRO A 16 9.78 -5.40 -14.38
C PRO A 16 9.04 -4.11 -14.81
N ALA A 17 9.78 -3.10 -15.26
CA ALA A 17 9.19 -1.82 -15.69
C ALA A 17 8.13 -2.00 -16.81
N ALA A 18 8.32 -2.99 -17.70
CA ALA A 18 7.39 -3.32 -18.76
C ALA A 18 6.03 -3.84 -18.27
N GLU A 19 5.96 -4.38 -17.05
CA GLU A 19 4.74 -4.97 -16.46
C GLU A 19 3.93 -3.96 -15.63
N VAL A 20 4.47 -2.76 -15.39
CA VAL A 20 3.90 -1.78 -14.46
C VAL A 20 2.49 -1.36 -14.86
N ASP A 21 2.25 -1.04 -16.12
CA ASP A 21 0.95 -0.54 -16.57
C ASP A 21 -0.13 -1.61 -16.43
N ALA A 22 0.17 -2.86 -16.80
CA ALA A 22 -0.75 -3.98 -16.64
C ALA A 22 -1.03 -4.27 -15.15
N PHE A 23 0.01 -4.21 -14.31
CA PHE A 23 -0.13 -4.46 -12.88
C PHE A 23 -0.99 -3.40 -12.18
N ILE A 24 -0.86 -2.11 -12.54
CA ILE A 24 -1.61 -1.01 -11.92
C ILE A 24 -3.12 -1.19 -12.04
N VAL A 25 -3.62 -1.74 -13.15
CA VAL A 25 -5.05 -1.96 -13.37
C VAL A 25 -5.62 -2.89 -12.29
N GLN A 26 -5.03 -4.09 -12.15
CA GLN A 26 -5.45 -5.07 -11.16
C GLN A 26 -5.11 -4.62 -9.74
N TRP A 27 -4.01 -3.89 -9.56
CA TRP A 27 -3.63 -3.33 -8.26
C TRP A 27 -4.70 -2.37 -7.74
N ARG A 28 -5.24 -1.51 -8.61
CA ARG A 28 -6.28 -0.54 -8.23
C ARG A 28 -7.53 -1.25 -7.71
N GLU A 29 -7.98 -2.30 -8.38
CA GLU A 29 -9.14 -3.08 -7.95
C GLU A 29 -8.94 -3.67 -6.55
N ARG A 30 -7.75 -4.23 -6.28
CA ARG A 30 -7.38 -4.74 -4.94
C ARG A 30 -7.35 -3.64 -3.89
N ALA A 31 -6.76 -2.48 -4.21
CA ALA A 31 -6.65 -1.36 -3.28
C ALA A 31 -8.03 -0.77 -2.89
N MET A 32 -9.02 -0.82 -3.80
CA MET A 32 -10.38 -0.35 -3.50
C MET A 32 -11.11 -1.21 -2.46
N LEU A 33 -10.70 -2.46 -2.24
CA LEU A 33 -11.33 -3.33 -1.23
C LEU A 33 -11.13 -2.82 0.20
N THR A 34 -10.06 -2.07 0.44
CA THR A 34 -9.75 -1.55 1.77
C THR A 34 -10.32 -0.14 2.01
N THR A 35 -10.83 0.54 0.99
CA THR A 35 -11.21 1.97 1.12
C THR A 35 -12.49 2.19 1.92
N THR A 36 -13.32 1.15 2.08
CA THR A 36 -14.55 1.21 2.88
C THR A 36 -14.36 0.68 4.31
N THR A 37 -13.16 0.17 4.64
CA THR A 37 -12.87 -0.35 5.96
C THR A 37 -12.79 0.80 6.98
N PRO A 38 -13.43 0.67 8.15
CA PRO A 38 -13.27 1.66 9.22
C PRO A 38 -11.80 1.88 9.57
N GLY A 39 -11.38 3.13 9.57
CA GLY A 39 -10.00 3.54 9.86
C GLY A 39 -9.07 3.65 8.65
N PHE A 40 -9.54 3.34 7.44
CA PHE A 40 -8.83 3.74 6.21
C PHE A 40 -8.95 5.25 6.01
N ARG A 41 -7.84 5.93 5.66
CA ARG A 41 -7.83 7.39 5.41
C ARG A 41 -7.58 7.70 3.94
N ASP A 42 -6.43 7.29 3.43
CA ASP A 42 -6.09 7.45 2.02
C ASP A 42 -5.00 6.46 1.56
N PHE A 43 -4.75 6.45 0.24
CA PHE A 43 -3.53 5.88 -0.33
C PHE A 43 -3.05 6.69 -1.52
N ARG A 44 -1.75 6.58 -1.81
CA ARG A 44 -1.07 7.10 -3.00
C ARG A 44 -0.12 6.04 -3.54
N LEU A 45 -0.34 5.63 -4.78
CA LEU A 45 0.59 4.78 -5.51
C LEU A 45 1.53 5.65 -6.34
N HIS A 46 2.83 5.54 -6.09
CA HIS A 46 3.88 6.25 -6.79
C HIS A 46 4.54 5.31 -7.78
N ARG A 47 4.84 5.84 -8.98
CA ARG A 47 5.61 5.15 -10.02
C ARG A 47 7.03 5.72 -10.07
N ALA A 48 8.01 4.85 -10.20
CA ALA A 48 9.37 5.26 -10.53
C ALA A 48 9.40 6.08 -11.83
N ARG A 49 10.28 7.10 -11.87
CA ARG A 49 10.49 7.90 -13.09
C ARG A 49 11.41 7.22 -14.09
N LEU A 50 12.31 6.36 -13.61
CA LEU A 50 13.30 5.66 -14.41
C LEU A 50 13.02 4.16 -14.40
N SER A 51 13.12 3.52 -15.56
CA SER A 51 12.84 2.10 -15.74
C SER A 51 13.86 1.17 -15.07
N ASP A 52 15.04 1.68 -14.70
CA ASP A 52 16.11 0.96 -14.01
C ASP A 52 16.06 1.12 -12.48
N SER A 53 15.08 1.88 -11.95
CA SER A 53 14.86 1.97 -10.51
C SER A 53 14.48 0.60 -9.95
N ARG A 54 15.08 0.21 -8.83
CA ARG A 54 14.81 -1.08 -8.19
C ARG A 54 13.32 -1.25 -7.82
N PHE A 55 12.73 -0.24 -7.18
CA PHE A 55 11.33 -0.24 -6.80
C PHE A 55 10.53 0.52 -7.85
N GLN A 56 9.81 -0.21 -8.70
CA GLN A 56 9.02 0.41 -9.77
C GLN A 56 7.74 1.06 -9.23
N LEU A 57 7.21 0.56 -8.11
CA LEU A 57 6.03 1.13 -7.44
C LEU A 57 6.22 1.24 -5.93
N ILE A 58 5.67 2.31 -5.35
CA ILE A 58 5.61 2.51 -3.89
C ILE A 58 4.19 2.93 -3.53
N ASN A 59 3.50 2.10 -2.73
CA ASN A 59 2.23 2.49 -2.12
C ASN A 59 2.50 3.12 -0.76
N VAL A 60 1.93 4.30 -0.53
CA VAL A 60 1.89 4.97 0.78
C VAL A 60 0.42 5.14 1.14
N ALA A 61 -0.01 4.61 2.28
CA ALA A 61 -1.38 4.72 2.75
C ALA A 61 -1.43 5.08 4.23
N HIS A 62 -2.50 5.77 4.65
CA HIS A 62 -2.67 6.20 6.02
C HIS A 62 -3.87 5.51 6.66
N TRP A 63 -3.69 5.11 7.91
CA TRP A 63 -4.68 4.41 8.70
C TRP A 63 -4.78 5.02 10.09
N ASP A 64 -5.99 5.04 10.66
CA ASP A 64 -6.23 5.53 12.02
C ASP A 64 -5.47 4.73 13.09
N SER A 65 -5.16 3.46 12.83
CA SER A 65 -4.35 2.63 13.71
C SER A 65 -3.80 1.38 13.00
N ALA A 66 -2.78 0.76 13.61
CA ALA A 66 -2.30 -0.55 13.19
C ALA A 66 -3.40 -1.62 13.22
N GLU A 67 -4.30 -1.59 14.23
CA GLU A 67 -5.43 -2.51 14.33
C GLU A 67 -6.41 -2.36 13.16
N ALA A 68 -6.72 -1.12 12.74
CA ALA A 68 -7.59 -0.86 11.59
C ALA A 68 -7.01 -1.48 10.31
N TYR A 69 -5.70 -1.32 10.09
CA TYR A 69 -5.00 -1.96 8.97
C TYR A 69 -5.05 -3.50 9.06
N GLN A 70 -4.77 -4.07 10.23
CA GLN A 70 -4.80 -5.53 10.43
C GLN A 70 -6.18 -6.11 10.14
N ASN A 71 -7.24 -5.44 10.60
CA ASN A 71 -8.62 -5.83 10.32
C ASN A 71 -8.95 -5.76 8.83
N ALA A 72 -8.47 -4.72 8.12
CA ALA A 72 -8.66 -4.58 6.68
C ALA A 72 -8.02 -5.72 5.89
N ILE A 73 -6.79 -6.11 6.24
CA ILE A 73 -6.09 -7.19 5.52
C ILE A 73 -6.56 -8.58 5.94
N ALA A 74 -7.20 -8.73 7.10
CA ALA A 74 -7.82 -9.99 7.52
C ALA A 74 -9.11 -10.32 6.75
N ASP A 75 -9.67 -9.37 6.01
CA ASP A 75 -10.89 -9.57 5.20
C ASP A 75 -10.70 -10.69 4.16
N PRO A 76 -11.59 -11.70 4.12
CA PRO A 76 -11.50 -12.80 3.15
C PRO A 76 -11.49 -12.36 1.68
N ALA A 77 -12.19 -11.28 1.34
CA ALA A 77 -12.19 -10.71 -0.01
C ALA A 77 -10.82 -10.11 -0.35
N PHE A 78 -10.18 -9.43 0.61
CA PHE A 78 -8.82 -8.93 0.44
C PHE A 78 -7.83 -10.09 0.24
N GLN A 79 -7.88 -11.10 1.11
CA GLN A 79 -7.04 -12.30 1.02
C GLN A 79 -7.27 -13.07 -0.29
N ALA A 80 -8.51 -13.11 -0.79
CA ALA A 80 -8.81 -13.70 -2.08
C ALA A 80 -8.19 -12.93 -3.25
N ALA A 81 -8.28 -11.60 -3.22
CA ALA A 81 -7.74 -10.76 -4.27
C ALA A 81 -6.20 -10.82 -4.32
N MET A 82 -5.53 -11.02 -3.18
CA MET A 82 -4.07 -11.19 -3.10
C MET A 82 -3.57 -12.48 -3.77
N ARG A 83 -4.39 -13.53 -3.89
CA ARG A 83 -4.01 -14.76 -4.64
C ARG A 83 -3.82 -14.52 -6.13
N GLY A 84 -4.36 -13.42 -6.67
CA GLY A 84 -4.20 -13.02 -8.07
C GLY A 84 -2.95 -12.18 -8.34
N VAL A 85 -2.06 -11.98 -7.36
CA VAL A 85 -0.80 -11.26 -7.58
C VAL A 85 0.16 -12.15 -8.39
N PRO A 86 0.71 -11.67 -9.53
CA PRO A 86 1.64 -12.47 -10.31
C PRO A 86 2.91 -12.83 -9.53
N GLY A 87 3.43 -14.04 -9.71
CA GLY A 87 4.61 -14.52 -8.98
C GLY A 87 5.92 -13.80 -9.28
N PHE A 88 5.98 -12.98 -10.33
CA PHE A 88 7.12 -12.11 -10.62
C PHE A 88 7.10 -10.79 -9.85
N VAL A 89 6.02 -10.50 -9.12
CA VAL A 89 5.87 -9.30 -8.29
C VAL A 89 6.36 -9.63 -6.88
N SER A 90 7.33 -8.88 -6.38
CA SER A 90 7.76 -8.92 -4.98
C SER A 90 7.26 -7.66 -4.27
N ALA A 91 6.70 -7.83 -3.07
CA ALA A 91 6.16 -6.73 -2.26
C ALA A 91 6.72 -6.82 -0.84
N SER A 92 7.02 -5.67 -0.23
CA SER A 92 7.50 -5.58 1.15
C SER A 92 6.65 -4.58 1.95
N PRO A 93 5.43 -4.97 2.35
CA PRO A 93 4.53 -4.12 3.14
C PRO A 93 4.95 -4.04 4.61
N ALA A 94 4.89 -2.86 5.21
CA ALA A 94 5.03 -2.65 6.65
C ALA A 94 4.33 -1.35 7.12
N LEU A 95 4.21 -1.21 8.44
CA LEU A 95 3.71 0.00 9.10
C LEU A 95 4.89 0.81 9.66
N TYR A 96 4.78 2.13 9.59
CA TYR A 96 5.82 3.10 9.94
C TYR A 96 5.21 4.30 10.65
N ASP A 97 6.03 4.93 11.48
CA ASP A 97 5.75 6.22 12.10
C ASP A 97 6.48 7.35 11.38
N VAL A 98 5.88 8.53 11.33
CA VAL A 98 6.57 9.75 10.89
C VAL A 98 7.50 10.20 12.00
N VAL A 99 8.81 9.98 11.84
CA VAL A 99 9.81 10.36 12.85
C VAL A 99 10.35 11.78 12.68
N VAL A 100 10.29 12.33 11.46
CA VAL A 100 10.71 13.69 11.11
C VAL A 100 9.89 14.18 9.92
N GLU A 101 9.33 15.38 10.00
CA GLU A 101 8.63 16.04 8.90
C GLU A 101 9.06 17.51 8.80
N HIS A 102 9.05 18.05 7.59
CA HIS A 102 9.20 19.48 7.33
C HIS A 102 8.17 19.93 6.30
N GLU A 103 7.31 20.86 6.71
CA GLU A 103 6.37 21.52 5.83
C GLU A 103 6.89 22.91 5.45
N LYS A 104 6.75 23.27 4.17
CA LYS A 104 6.96 24.66 3.75
C LYS A 104 5.76 25.48 4.23
N ALA A 105 6.05 26.66 4.80
CA ALA A 105 5.04 27.63 5.22
C ALA A 105 4.16 28.12 4.06
#